data_AF-A0A3B0C636-F1
#
_entry.id   AF-A0A3B0C636-F1
#
_cell.length_a   1.000
_cell.length_b   1.000
_cell.length_c   1.000
_cell.angle_alpha   90.00
_cell.angle_beta   90.00
_cell.angle_gamma   90.00
#
_symmetry.space_group_name_H-M   'P 1'
#
loop_
_entity.id
_entity.type
_entity.pdbx_description
1 polymer ?
#
loop_
_entity_poly.entity_id
_entity_poly.type
_entity_poly.pdbx_seq_one_letter_code
_entity_poly.pdbx_strand_id
1 'polypeptide(L)'
;MKNKDIVPLIISIILMLVSFGKVLTSNYVLNQSHYIGMGCLIISTLLYFLNKRIYIYVFGLTLFGGLIGLLDFFYTTFKIGFAGIGVNPIFIALLILFFVFGKDEMNKLFPEKPTK
;
A
#
# COMPACT_ATOMS: atom_id res chain seq x y z
N MET A 1 -6.92 -13.82 -18.79
CA MET A 1 -7.33 -12.56 -18.13
C MET A 1 -7.57 -12.82 -16.65
N LYS A 2 -6.78 -12.22 -15.78
CA LYS A 2 -7.29 -11.44 -14.64
C LYS A 2 -6.07 -10.85 -13.94
N ASN A 3 -5.81 -9.58 -14.21
CA ASN A 3 -4.83 -8.74 -13.52
C ASN A 3 -5.28 -8.54 -12.07
N LYS A 4 -5.32 -9.62 -11.26
CA LYS A 4 -5.77 -9.56 -9.87
C LYS A 4 -4.74 -8.87 -8.98
N ASP A 5 -3.50 -8.79 -9.44
CA ASP A 5 -2.38 -8.09 -8.82
C ASP A 5 -2.59 -6.57 -8.68
N ILE A 6 -3.57 -5.99 -9.40
CA ILE A 6 -4.01 -4.60 -9.21
C ILE A 6 -4.92 -4.40 -7.99
N VAL A 7 -5.55 -5.47 -7.48
CA VAL A 7 -6.51 -5.41 -6.36
C VAL A 7 -5.98 -4.64 -5.14
N PRO A 8 -4.77 -4.93 -4.59
CA PRO A 8 -4.23 -4.18 -3.45
C PRO A 8 -4.04 -2.68 -3.76
N LEU A 9 -3.67 -2.34 -5.00
CA LEU A 9 -3.52 -0.96 -5.44
C LEU A 9 -4.87 -0.25 -5.51
N ILE A 10 -5.90 -0.89 -6.10
CA ILE A 10 -7.26 -0.33 -6.15
C ILE A 10 -7.82 -0.09 -4.76
N ILE A 11 -7.66 -1.05 -3.84
CA ILE A 11 -8.13 -0.88 -2.45
C ILE A 11 -7.41 0.30 -1.80
N SER A 12 -6.10 0.45 -2.01
CA SER A 12 -5.33 1.58 -1.50
C SER A 12 -5.84 2.92 -2.05
N ILE A 13 -6.15 2.99 -3.35
CA ILE A 13 -6.74 4.19 -3.97
C ILE A 13 -8.12 4.51 -3.38
N ILE A 14 -8.97 3.50 -3.16
CA ILE A 14 -10.28 3.69 -2.51
C ILE A 14 -10.10 4.23 -1.10
N LEU A 15 -9.18 3.69 -0.31
CA LEU A 15 -8.87 4.19 1.04
C LEU A 15 -8.43 5.66 1.01
N MET A 16 -7.56 6.03 0.06
CA MET A 16 -7.15 7.42 -0.14
C MET A 16 -8.35 8.33 -0.49
N LEU A 17 -9.25 7.88 -1.37
CA LEU A 17 -10.46 8.63 -1.71
C LEU A 17 -11.40 8.80 -0.52
N VAL A 18 -11.52 7.78 0.34
CA VAL A 18 -12.27 7.89 1.60
C VAL A 18 -11.62 8.94 2.52
N SER A 19 -10.29 9.01 2.59
CA SER A 19 -9.59 10.08 3.33
C SER A 19 -9.92 11.46 2.80
N PHE A 20 -9.95 11.64 1.47
CA PHE A 20 -10.38 12.91 0.87
C PHE A 20 -11.83 13.24 1.20
N GLY A 21 -12.74 12.26 1.09
CA GLY A 21 -14.13 12.42 1.50
C GLY A 21 -14.24 12.88 2.96
N LYS A 22 -13.40 12.35 3.85
CA LYS A 22 -13.38 12.77 5.25
C LYS A 22 -12.93 14.21 5.44
N VAL A 23 -11.90 14.66 4.71
CA VAL A 23 -11.44 16.06 4.73
C VAL A 23 -12.50 17.02 4.19
N LEU A 24 -13.24 16.62 3.15
CA LEU A 24 -14.28 17.46 2.55
C LEU A 24 -15.56 17.55 3.39
N THR A 25 -15.85 16.52 4.19
CA THR A 25 -17.09 16.42 4.97
C THR A 25 -16.90 16.72 6.47
N SER A 26 -15.68 16.94 6.92
CA SER A 26 -15.38 17.22 8.32
C SER A 26 -14.16 18.13 8.48
N ASN A 27 -13.98 18.72 9.65
CA ASN A 27 -12.81 19.55 9.98
C ASN A 27 -11.52 18.72 10.23
N TYR A 28 -11.44 17.52 9.64
CA TYR A 28 -10.28 16.66 9.77
C TYR A 28 -9.13 17.20 8.91
N VAL A 29 -7.95 17.34 9.50
CA VAL A 29 -6.74 17.84 8.83
C VAL A 29 -5.76 16.69 8.66
N LEU A 30 -5.40 16.41 7.41
CA LEU A 30 -4.36 15.43 7.09
C LEU A 30 -2.99 15.97 7.55
N ASN A 31 -2.19 15.09 8.14
CA ASN A 31 -0.82 15.42 8.53
C ASN A 31 0.18 15.15 7.38
N GLN A 32 1.46 15.45 7.62
CA GLN A 32 2.53 15.22 6.65
C GLN A 32 2.69 13.75 6.24
N SER A 33 2.51 12.78 7.16
CA SER A 33 2.63 11.35 6.83
C SER A 33 1.57 10.91 5.82
N HIS A 34 0.36 11.50 5.90
CA HIS A 34 -0.71 11.25 4.93
C HIS A 34 -0.33 11.74 3.53
N TYR A 35 0.18 12.97 3.42
CA TYR A 35 0.59 13.52 2.13
C TYR A 35 1.75 12.74 1.49
N ILE A 36 2.71 12.29 2.30
CA ILE A 36 3.81 11.43 1.83
C ILE A 36 3.26 10.12 1.28
N GLY A 37 2.40 9.43 2.03
CA GLY A 37 1.85 8.15 1.59
C GLY A 37 0.94 8.28 0.37
N MET A 38 0.18 9.36 0.25
CA MET A 38 -0.60 9.69 -0.95
C MET A 38 0.32 9.89 -2.17
N GLY A 39 1.41 10.64 -2.01
CA GLY A 39 2.41 10.81 -3.07
C GLY A 39 3.02 9.47 -3.51
N CYS A 40 3.44 8.63 -2.56
CA CYS A 40 3.94 7.28 -2.82
C CYS A 40 2.91 6.39 -3.54
N LEU A 41 1.63 6.50 -3.17
CA LEU A 41 0.53 5.76 -3.79
C LEU A 41 0.28 6.22 -5.24
N ILE A 42 0.31 7.53 -5.51
CA ILE A 42 0.19 8.07 -6.87
C ILE A 42 1.35 7.58 -7.74
N ILE A 43 2.59 7.68 -7.24
CA ILE A 43 3.79 7.18 -7.94
C ILE A 43 3.65 5.68 -8.23
N SER A 44 3.23 4.90 -7.24
CA SER A 44 2.98 3.45 -7.41
C SER A 44 1.92 3.18 -8.47
N THR A 45 0.87 3.99 -8.52
CA THR A 45 -0.21 3.88 -9.52
C THR A 45 0.33 4.13 -10.93
N LEU A 46 1.13 5.17 -11.14
CA LEU A 46 1.75 5.43 -12.44
C LEU A 46 2.70 4.31 -12.84
N LEU A 47 3.55 3.85 -11.91
CA LEU A 47 4.49 2.76 -12.15
C LEU A 47 3.80 1.44 -12.50
N TYR A 48 2.60 1.19 -11.96
CA TYR A 48 1.83 -0.02 -12.28
C TYR A 48 1.64 -0.16 -13.80
N PHE A 49 1.32 0.95 -14.48
CA PHE A 49 1.08 0.98 -15.92
C PHE A 49 2.36 1.14 -16.76
N LEU A 50 3.36 1.86 -16.23
CA LEU A 50 4.58 2.18 -16.97
C LEU A 50 5.65 1.09 -16.88
N ASN A 51 5.90 0.58 -15.67
CA ASN A 51 6.94 -0.40 -15.42
C ASN A 51 6.58 -1.30 -14.24
N LYS A 52 6.02 -2.46 -14.58
CA LYS A 52 5.50 -3.42 -13.61
C LYS A 52 6.53 -3.89 -12.58
N ARG A 53 7.80 -4.02 -13.00
CA ARG A 53 8.91 -4.42 -12.15
C ARG A 53 9.19 -3.37 -11.08
N ILE A 54 9.32 -2.10 -11.47
CA ILE A 54 9.59 -1.00 -10.53
C ILE A 54 8.39 -0.79 -9.61
N TYR A 55 7.16 -0.93 -10.12
CA TYR A 55 5.94 -0.90 -9.30
C TYR A 55 6.01 -1.87 -8.11
N ILE A 56 6.42 -3.12 -8.33
CA ILE A 56 6.47 -4.13 -7.25
C ILE A 56 7.38 -3.68 -6.11
N TYR A 57 8.55 -3.11 -6.42
CA TYR A 57 9.46 -2.58 -5.41
C TYR A 57 8.89 -1.34 -4.70
N VAL A 58 8.44 -0.35 -5.47
CA VAL A 58 7.99 0.94 -4.91
C VAL A 58 6.71 0.78 -4.10
N PHE A 59 5.74 0.01 -4.61
CA PHE A 59 4.49 -0.24 -3.89
C PHE A 59 4.74 -1.14 -2.67
N GLY A 60 5.58 -2.17 -2.78
CA GLY A 60 5.98 -2.98 -1.63
C GLY A 60 6.64 -2.16 -0.51
N LEU A 61 7.57 -1.25 -0.87
CA LEU A 61 8.19 -0.31 0.07
C LEU A 61 7.18 0.68 0.65
N THR A 62 6.23 1.17 -0.15
CA THR A 62 5.16 2.04 0.32
C THR A 62 4.33 1.34 1.40
N LEU A 63 3.91 0.11 1.12
CA LEU A 63 3.12 -0.69 2.06
C LEU A 63 3.92 -1.02 3.33
N PHE A 64 5.20 -1.35 3.20
CA PHE A 64 6.07 -1.60 4.35
C PHE A 64 6.32 -0.33 5.18
N GLY A 65 6.52 0.82 4.53
CA GLY A 65 6.65 2.11 5.22
C GLY A 65 5.39 2.46 6.01
N GLY A 66 4.21 2.20 5.47
CA GLY A 66 2.97 2.41 6.20
C GLY A 66 2.73 1.41 7.33
N LEU A 67 3.20 0.16 7.18
CA LEU A 67 3.15 -0.86 8.23
C LEU A 67 3.83 -0.38 9.52
N ILE A 68 5.02 0.21 9.41
CA ILE A 68 5.81 0.73 10.53
C ILE A 68 5.48 2.19 10.89
N GLY A 69 4.50 2.79 10.21
CA GLY A 69 4.00 4.13 10.50
C GLY A 69 4.88 5.29 10.03
N LEU A 70 5.75 5.08 9.04
CA LEU A 70 6.51 6.16 8.38
C LEU A 70 5.63 7.04 7.48
N LEU A 71 4.60 6.44 6.88
CA LEU A 71 3.65 7.10 6.00
C LEU A 71 2.24 6.57 6.26
N ASP A 72 1.23 7.29 5.79
CA ASP A 72 -0.14 6.80 5.76
C ASP A 72 -0.83 7.35 4.50
N PHE A 73 -1.93 6.76 4.06
CA PHE A 73 -2.81 7.38 3.07
C PHE A 73 -4.29 7.25 3.47
N PHE A 74 -4.55 6.56 4.58
CA PHE A 74 -5.86 6.47 5.19
C PHE A 74 -5.97 7.43 6.38
N TYR A 75 -7.08 8.16 6.50
CA TYR A 75 -7.25 9.19 7.55
C TYR A 75 -7.21 8.64 8.98
N THR A 76 -7.33 7.32 9.16
CA THR A 76 -7.21 6.71 10.48
C THR A 76 -5.94 5.89 10.60
N THR A 77 -5.01 6.40 11.39
CA THR A 77 -3.80 5.67 11.77
C THR A 77 -4.10 4.84 13.01
N PHE A 78 -4.63 3.62 12.81
CA PHE A 78 -4.70 2.63 13.88
C PHE A 78 -3.31 2.05 14.10
N LYS A 79 -2.72 2.24 15.29
CA LYS A 79 -1.49 1.56 15.69
C LYS A 79 -1.83 0.52 16.74
N ILE A 80 -1.71 -0.75 16.39
CA ILE A 80 -1.84 -1.86 17.35
C ILE A 80 -0.42 -2.24 17.78
N GLY A 81 -0.10 -2.08 19.06
CA GLY A 81 1.21 -2.44 19.59
C GLY A 81 1.41 -2.11 21.06
N PHE A 82 2.55 -2.51 21.59
CA PHE A 82 2.94 -2.35 23.00
C PHE A 82 4.17 -1.42 23.08
N ALA A 83 4.22 -0.54 24.08
CA ALA A 83 5.35 0.36 24.34
C ALA A 83 5.75 1.31 23.17
N GLY A 84 4.79 1.84 22.43
CA GLY A 84 5.03 2.89 21.42
C GLY A 84 5.48 2.40 20.03
N ILE A 85 5.79 1.11 19.89
CA ILE A 85 5.99 0.45 18.59
C ILE A 85 4.66 -0.18 18.21
N GLY A 86 3.98 0.43 17.23
CA GLY A 86 2.67 -0.02 16.76
C GLY A 86 2.64 -0.27 15.27
N VAL A 87 1.92 -1.31 14.89
CA VAL A 87 1.77 -1.75 13.49
C VAL A 87 0.40 -1.30 12.99
N ASN A 88 0.34 -0.82 11.74
CA ASN A 88 -0.94 -0.46 11.13
C ASN A 88 -1.62 -1.69 10.50
N PRO A 89 -2.77 -2.16 11.04
CA PRO A 89 -3.44 -3.36 10.56
C PRO A 89 -3.98 -3.23 9.13
N ILE A 90 -4.28 -2.01 8.67
CA ILE A 90 -4.68 -1.76 7.28
C ILE A 90 -3.52 -2.10 6.35
N PHE A 91 -2.31 -1.66 6.68
CA PHE A 91 -1.12 -1.97 5.90
C PHE A 91 -0.72 -3.45 5.99
N ILE A 92 -0.97 -4.13 7.12
CA ILE A 92 -0.84 -5.60 7.19
C ILE A 92 -1.77 -6.26 6.16
N ALA A 93 -3.05 -5.91 6.18
CA ALA A 93 -4.02 -6.48 5.26
C ALA A 93 -3.65 -6.22 3.80
N LEU A 94 -3.22 -5.00 3.47
CA LEU A 94 -2.76 -4.64 2.13
C LEU A 94 -1.50 -5.38 1.71
N LEU A 95 -0.53 -5.59 2.61
CA LEU A 95 0.67 -6.40 2.33
C LEU A 95 0.30 -7.85 2.03
N ILE A 96 -0.58 -8.45 2.82
CA ILE A 96 -1.05 -9.81 2.57
C ILE A 96 -1.72 -9.89 1.18
N LEU A 97 -2.62 -8.97 0.87
CA LEU A 97 -3.26 -8.90 -0.45
C LEU A 97 -2.24 -8.69 -1.57
N PHE A 98 -1.22 -7.87 -1.34
CA PHE A 98 -0.15 -7.64 -2.31
C PHE A 98 0.64 -8.90 -2.62
N PHE A 99 1.05 -9.66 -1.61
CA PHE A 99 1.76 -10.93 -1.84
C PHE A 99 0.85 -12.01 -2.45
N VAL A 100 -0.38 -12.14 -1.97
CA VAL A 100 -1.33 -13.17 -2.46
C VAL A 100 -1.73 -12.92 -3.91
N PHE A 101 -2.11 -11.69 -4.25
CA PHE A 101 -2.58 -11.36 -5.60
C PHE A 101 -1.44 -11.04 -6.57
N GLY A 102 -0.26 -10.65 -6.06
CA GLY A 102 0.93 -10.35 -6.87
C GLY A 102 1.87 -11.54 -7.08
N LYS A 103 1.58 -12.72 -6.51
CA LYS A 103 2.47 -13.90 -6.52
C LYS A 103 3.03 -14.22 -7.91
N ASP A 104 2.18 -14.26 -8.93
CA ASP A 104 2.59 -14.63 -10.29
C ASP A 104 3.59 -13.62 -10.88
N GLU A 105 3.37 -12.32 -10.67
CA GLU A 105 4.27 -11.27 -11.13
C GLU A 105 5.59 -11.28 -10.35
N MET A 106 5.52 -11.52 -9.04
CA MET A 106 6.70 -11.66 -8.21
C MET A 106 7.55 -12.87 -8.60
N ASN A 107 6.92 -14.00 -8.94
CA ASN A 107 7.63 -15.21 -9.40
C ASN A 107 8.35 -15.00 -10.73
N LYS A 108 7.85 -14.13 -11.62
CA LYS A 108 8.58 -13.73 -12.84
C LYS A 108 9.84 -12.93 -12.51
N LEU A 109 9.83 -12.16 -11.43
CA LEU A 109 10.96 -11.33 -10.99
C LEU A 109 11.96 -12.10 -10.12
N PHE A 110 11.45 -13.01 -9.32
CA PHE A 110 12.17 -13.83 -8.36
C PHE A 110 11.70 -15.28 -8.49
N PRO A 111 12.15 -16.01 -9.52
CA PRO A 111 11.72 -17.38 -9.74
C PRO A 111 12.07 -18.23 -8.51
N GLU A 112 11.08 -18.98 -8.02
CA GLU A 112 11.33 -20.01 -7.00
C GLU A 112 12.35 -21.00 -7.57
N LYS A 113 13.32 -21.41 -6.74
CA LYS A 113 14.27 -22.47 -7.14
C LYS A 113 13.46 -23.72 -7.46
N PRO A 114 13.80 -24.49 -8.51
CA PRO A 114 13.11 -25.74 -8.79
C PRO A 114 13.22 -26.65 -7.56
N THR A 115 12.08 -27.01 -6.98
CA THR A 115 11.98 -28.08 -5.98
C THR A 115 12.51 -29.35 -6.63
N LYS A 116 13.66 -29.83 -6.15
CA LYS A 116 14.18 -31.17 -6.44
C LYS A 116 13.32 -32.22 -5.76
#